data_AF-A0A7X6PT87-F1
#
_entry.id   AF-A0A7X6PT87-F1
#
_cell.length_a   1.000
_cell.length_b   1.000
_cell.length_c   1.000
_cell.angle_alpha   90.00
_cell.angle_beta   90.00
_cell.angle_gamma   90.00
#
_symmetry.space_group_name_H-M   'P 1'
#
loop_
_entity.id
_entity.type
_entity.pdbx_description
1 polymer ?
#
loop_
_entity_poly.entity_id
_entity_poly.type
_entity_poly.pdbx_seq_one_letter_code
_entity_poly.pdbx_strand_id
1 'polypeptide(L)'
;LPERKLLLLGDNWNPQTWLFFPEAPDVRAYAASFQTLMNLPFEMAVAPHSDTPIKKKLLLDFAQGLNERGFSSARPIKIPGHEHLKTLAYEPAPGMLLVFKSDGSNFSDELLP
;
A
#
# COMPACT_ATOMS: atom_id res chain seq x y z
N LEU A 1 22.90 10.57 21.74
CA LEU A 1 22.59 10.96 20.34
C LEU A 1 21.18 11.54 20.33
N PRO A 2 20.92 12.72 19.75
CA PRO A 2 19.56 13.24 19.64
C PRO A 2 18.73 12.31 18.74
N GLU A 3 17.52 11.98 19.19
CA GLU A 3 16.55 11.21 18.42
C GLU A 3 16.18 11.99 17.15
N ARG A 4 16.49 11.43 15.98
CA ARG A 4 16.36 12.15 14.70
C ARG A 4 14.92 12.21 14.17
N LYS A 5 13.96 11.63 14.88
CA LYS A 5 12.53 11.52 14.50
C LYS A 5 12.35 11.14 13.03
N LEU A 6 13.22 10.28 12.53
CA LEU A 6 13.29 9.83 11.15
C LEU A 6 12.96 8.35 11.09
N LEU A 7 11.96 8.00 10.28
CA LEU A 7 11.59 6.61 10.03
C LEU A 7 12.21 6.13 8.72
N LEU A 8 12.93 5.01 8.77
CA LEU A 8 13.38 4.30 7.56
C LEU A 8 12.28 3.32 7.17
N LEU A 9 11.53 3.60 6.10
CA LEU A 9 10.40 2.76 5.70
C LEU A 9 10.87 1.45 5.09
N GLY A 10 12.03 1.43 4.44
CA GLY A 10 12.42 0.32 3.58
C GLY A 10 11.31 0.04 2.57
N ASP A 11 10.95 -1.22 2.40
CA ASP A 11 9.86 -1.61 1.51
C ASP A 11 8.48 -1.55 2.16
N ASN A 12 8.36 -1.20 3.44
CA ASN A 12 7.06 -1.10 4.13
C ASN A 12 6.13 -0.03 3.55
N TRP A 13 6.63 0.81 2.66
CA TRP A 13 5.85 1.75 1.87
C TRP A 13 6.17 1.59 0.37
N ASN A 14 6.01 0.37 -0.14
CA ASN A 14 6.16 0.04 -1.56
C ASN A 14 5.14 -1.05 -1.97
N PRO A 15 3.84 -0.70 -2.07
CA PRO A 15 2.78 -1.70 -2.17
C PRO A 15 2.79 -2.50 -3.47
N GLN A 16 3.44 -2.01 -4.53
CA GLN A 16 3.44 -2.66 -5.84
C GLN A 16 4.44 -3.83 -5.91
N THR A 17 5.59 -3.70 -5.24
CA THR A 17 6.67 -4.69 -5.35
C THR A 17 6.33 -6.00 -4.67
N TRP A 18 5.52 -5.97 -3.63
CA TRP A 18 5.18 -7.15 -2.84
C TRP A 18 4.28 -8.14 -3.59
N LEU A 19 3.53 -7.68 -4.59
CA LEU A 19 2.61 -8.51 -5.37
C LEU A 19 3.29 -9.67 -6.09
N PHE A 20 4.58 -9.54 -6.38
CA PHE A 20 5.29 -10.56 -7.14
C PHE A 20 5.84 -11.68 -6.25
N PHE A 21 5.79 -11.52 -4.93
CA PHE A 21 6.24 -12.54 -3.97
C PHE A 21 5.05 -13.40 -3.50
N PRO A 22 5.16 -14.73 -3.53
CA PRO A 22 4.16 -15.63 -2.94
C PRO A 22 3.93 -15.41 -1.45
N GLU A 23 4.98 -14.97 -0.73
CA GLU A 23 4.99 -14.75 0.72
C GLU A 23 4.41 -13.41 1.13
N ALA A 24 4.02 -12.56 0.17
CA ALA A 24 3.49 -11.25 0.49
C ALA A 24 2.18 -11.34 1.26
N PRO A 25 2.02 -10.53 2.32
CA PRO A 25 0.79 -10.51 3.09
C PRO A 25 -0.39 -10.05 2.24
N ASP A 26 -1.60 -10.45 2.62
CA ASP A 26 -2.80 -9.84 2.06
C ASP A 26 -2.90 -8.35 2.43
N VAL A 27 -3.76 -7.62 1.72
CA VAL A 27 -3.88 -6.17 1.86
C VAL A 27 -4.29 -5.72 3.26
N ARG A 28 -5.06 -6.53 4.00
CA ARG A 28 -5.52 -6.20 5.36
C ARG A 28 -4.42 -6.44 6.38
N ALA A 29 -3.67 -7.52 6.24
CA ALA A 29 -2.47 -7.75 7.03
C ALA A 29 -1.44 -6.62 6.82
N TYR A 30 -1.21 -6.21 5.56
CA TYR A 30 -0.40 -5.02 5.27
C TYR A 30 -0.94 -3.76 5.95
N ALA A 31 -2.24 -3.49 5.82
CA ALA A 31 -2.87 -2.31 6.41
C ALA A 31 -2.68 -2.24 7.93
N ALA A 32 -2.90 -3.36 8.63
CA ALA A 32 -2.71 -3.44 10.08
C ALA A 32 -1.25 -3.17 10.48
N SER A 33 -0.29 -3.75 9.75
CA SER A 33 1.14 -3.49 9.97
C SER A 33 1.51 -2.03 9.71
N PHE A 34 1.01 -1.44 8.61
CA PHE A 34 1.28 -0.06 8.25
C PHE A 34 0.69 0.93 9.26
N GLN A 35 -0.54 0.69 9.72
CA GLN A 35 -1.16 1.51 10.77
C GLN A 35 -0.38 1.44 12.08
N THR A 36 0.12 0.25 12.45
CA THR A 36 0.98 0.09 13.63
C THR A 36 2.27 0.90 13.49
N LEU A 37 2.89 0.88 12.31
CA LEU A 37 4.10 1.66 12.00
C LEU A 37 3.87 3.16 12.17
N MET A 38 2.67 3.67 11.83
CA MET A 38 2.34 5.08 11.95
C MET A 38 2.22 5.57 13.40
N ASN A 39 2.11 4.67 14.38
CA ASN A 39 2.09 5.02 15.79
C ASN A 39 3.49 5.37 16.34
N LEU A 40 4.56 5.08 15.60
CA LEU A 40 5.92 5.42 16.02
C LEU A 40 6.15 6.95 16.09
N PRO A 41 7.01 7.43 17.02
CA PRO A 41 7.32 8.85 17.14
C PRO A 41 8.34 9.29 16.07
N PHE A 42 7.83 9.70 14.91
CA PHE A 42 8.64 10.29 13.83
C PHE A 42 7.95 11.51 13.21
N GLU A 43 8.70 12.34 12.51
CA GLU A 43 8.20 13.52 11.78
C GLU A 43 8.37 13.35 10.28
N MET A 44 9.50 12.76 9.89
CA MET A 44 9.87 12.49 8.51
C MET A 44 10.18 11.02 8.32
N ALA A 45 10.02 10.53 7.10
CA ALA A 45 10.39 9.20 6.70
C ALA A 45 11.18 9.21 5.39
N VAL A 46 11.94 8.16 5.13
CA VAL A 46 12.61 7.95 3.85
C VAL A 46 12.31 6.54 3.35
N ALA A 47 12.10 6.43 2.04
CA ALA A 47 11.88 5.18 1.34
C ALA A 47 12.93 5.03 0.22
N PRO A 48 13.40 3.80 -0.09
CA PRO A 48 14.48 3.57 -1.06
C PRO A 48 14.27 4.19 -2.45
N HIS A 49 13.02 4.41 -2.84
CA HIS A 49 12.64 4.93 -4.17
C HIS A 49 12.01 6.32 -4.14
N SER A 50 12.05 7.00 -2.99
CA SER A 50 11.62 8.39 -2.88
C SER A 50 12.85 9.28 -2.91
N ASP A 51 12.84 10.26 -3.81
CA ASP A 51 13.89 11.27 -3.98
C ASP A 51 13.89 12.31 -2.84
N THR A 52 12.83 12.37 -2.06
CA THR A 52 12.60 13.37 -1.02
C THR A 52 12.11 12.73 0.29
N PRO A 53 12.47 13.29 1.45
CA PRO A 53 11.90 12.84 2.72
C PRO A 53 10.38 13.05 2.77
N ILE A 54 9.66 12.02 3.19
CA ILE A 54 8.20 11.99 3.26
C ILE A 54 7.74 12.49 4.63
N LYS A 55 6.77 13.40 4.65
CA LYS A 55 6.18 13.88 5.91
C LYS A 55 5.26 12.82 6.52
N LYS A 56 5.30 12.65 7.85
CA LYS A 56 4.39 11.75 8.59
C LYS A 56 2.92 11.96 8.22
N LYS A 57 2.51 13.22 8.00
CA LYS A 57 1.12 13.53 7.59
C LYS A 57 0.71 12.76 6.33
N LEU A 58 1.55 12.70 5.30
CA LEU A 58 1.21 12.01 4.06
C LEU A 58 0.99 10.51 4.29
N LEU A 59 1.85 9.90 5.12
CA LEU A 59 1.73 8.49 5.47
C LEU A 59 0.51 8.21 6.36
N LEU A 60 0.13 9.15 7.23
CA LEU A 60 -1.10 9.07 8.01
C LEU A 60 -2.34 9.15 7.11
N ASP A 61 -2.36 10.07 6.15
CA ASP A 61 -3.46 10.18 5.18
C ASP A 61 -3.59 8.86 4.39
N PHE A 62 -2.47 8.28 3.95
CA PHE A 62 -2.46 6.96 3.29
C PHE A 62 -2.98 5.86 4.22
N ALA A 63 -2.49 5.79 5.46
CA ALA A 63 -2.90 4.79 6.45
C ALA A 63 -4.41 4.85 6.76
N GLN A 64 -4.99 6.05 6.78
CA GLN A 64 -6.43 6.24 6.95
C GLN A 64 -7.23 5.69 5.77
N GLY A 65 -6.69 5.75 4.55
CA GLY A 65 -7.30 5.15 3.35
C GLY A 65 -7.17 3.63 3.24
N LEU A 66 -6.35 2.99 4.10
CA LEU A 66 -6.21 1.54 4.18
C LEU A 66 -7.34 0.94 5.03
N ASN A 67 -8.54 0.92 4.48
CA ASN A 67 -9.75 0.44 5.15
C ASN A 67 -10.70 -0.25 4.16
N GLU A 68 -11.74 -0.93 4.68
CA GLU A 68 -12.69 -1.69 3.86
C GLU A 68 -13.38 -0.86 2.77
N ARG A 69 -13.67 0.43 3.03
CA ARG A 69 -14.25 1.32 2.01
C ARG A 69 -13.25 1.55 0.86
N GLY A 70 -11.98 1.73 1.18
CA GLY A 70 -10.89 1.81 0.21
C GLY A 70 -10.76 0.52 -0.60
N PHE A 71 -10.63 -0.62 0.07
CA PHE A 71 -10.49 -1.93 -0.56
C PHE A 71 -11.66 -2.27 -1.48
N SER A 72 -12.89 -1.96 -1.06
CA SER A 72 -14.11 -2.19 -1.85
C SER A 72 -14.23 -1.26 -3.07
N SER A 73 -13.52 -0.14 -3.08
CA SER A 73 -13.49 0.80 -4.22
C SER A 73 -12.41 0.46 -5.26
N ALA A 74 -11.54 -0.50 -4.95
CA ALA A 74 -10.45 -0.89 -5.82
C ALA A 74 -10.96 -1.50 -7.14
N ARG A 75 -10.26 -1.19 -8.22
CA ARG A 75 -10.61 -1.62 -9.58
C ARG A 75 -9.57 -2.59 -10.13
N PRO A 76 -9.97 -3.57 -10.96
CA PRO A 76 -9.02 -4.43 -11.64
C PRO A 76 -8.00 -3.62 -12.46
N ILE A 77 -6.74 -4.02 -12.37
CA ILE A 77 -5.65 -3.52 -13.20
C ILE A 77 -4.86 -4.70 -13.75
N LYS A 78 -4.35 -4.58 -14.98
CA LYS A 78 -3.42 -5.55 -15.58
C LYS A 78 -2.01 -5.04 -15.44
N ILE A 79 -1.10 -5.90 -14.98
CA ILE A 79 0.34 -5.60 -14.92
C ILE A 79 1.01 -6.32 -16.09
N PRO A 80 1.66 -5.60 -17.02
CA PRO A 80 2.37 -6.21 -18.14
C PRO A 80 3.38 -7.28 -17.68
N GLY A 81 3.33 -8.47 -18.27
CA GLY A 81 4.17 -9.62 -17.91
C GLY A 81 3.70 -10.42 -16.69
N HIS A 82 2.66 -9.94 -16.00
CA HIS A 82 2.06 -10.58 -14.83
C HIS A 82 0.53 -10.65 -14.92
N GLU A 83 -0.02 -10.76 -16.14
CA GLU A 83 -1.46 -10.73 -16.42
C GLU A 83 -2.23 -11.90 -15.80
N HIS A 84 -1.52 -12.97 -15.41
CA HIS A 84 -2.07 -14.11 -14.69
C HIS A 84 -2.41 -13.77 -13.22
N LEU A 85 -1.90 -12.67 -12.66
CA LEU A 85 -2.24 -12.20 -11.33
C LEU A 85 -3.53 -11.37 -11.38
N LYS A 86 -4.52 -11.76 -10.57
CA LYS A 86 -5.73 -10.95 -10.36
C LYS A 86 -5.41 -9.79 -9.44
N THR A 87 -5.05 -8.63 -10.00
CA THR A 87 -4.68 -7.43 -9.25
C THR A 87 -5.76 -6.37 -9.24
N LEU A 88 -5.91 -5.70 -8.10
CA LEU A 88 -6.78 -4.56 -7.88
C LEU A 88 -5.95 -3.34 -7.52
N ALA A 89 -6.44 -2.14 -7.81
CA ALA A 89 -5.79 -0.89 -7.44
C ALA A 89 -6.76 0.22 -7.03
N TYR A 90 -6.32 1.07 -6.10
CA TYR A 90 -6.95 2.34 -5.75
C TYR A 90 -5.92 3.27 -5.11
N GLU A 91 -6.31 4.52 -4.87
CA GLU A 91 -5.48 5.50 -4.16
C GLU A 91 -6.01 5.69 -2.73
N PRO A 92 -5.34 5.15 -1.68
CA PRO A 92 -5.71 5.42 -0.28
C PRO A 92 -5.55 6.89 0.10
N ALA A 93 -4.64 7.59 -0.58
CA ALA A 93 -4.46 9.03 -0.52
C ALA A 93 -4.08 9.56 -1.92
N PRO A 94 -4.37 10.84 -2.23
CA PRO A 94 -4.16 11.39 -3.56
C PRO A 94 -2.75 11.16 -4.10
N GLY A 95 -2.65 10.53 -5.27
CA GLY A 95 -1.38 10.26 -5.94
C GLY A 95 -0.57 9.11 -5.33
N MET A 96 -1.14 8.34 -4.41
CA MET A 96 -0.46 7.20 -3.76
C MET A 96 -1.17 5.90 -4.16
N LEU A 97 -0.86 5.35 -5.33
CA LEU A 97 -1.50 4.13 -5.83
C LEU A 97 -1.09 2.90 -5.01
N LEU A 98 -2.08 2.24 -4.41
CA LEU A 98 -1.96 0.90 -3.82
C LEU A 98 -2.45 -0.11 -4.85
N VAL A 99 -1.60 -1.08 -5.18
CA VAL A 99 -1.95 -2.24 -6.00
C VAL A 99 -1.84 -3.47 -5.10
N PHE A 100 -2.84 -4.37 -5.13
CA PHE A 100 -2.87 -5.59 -4.30
C PHE A 100 -3.48 -6.78 -5.05
N LYS A 101 -3.13 -8.00 -4.63
CA LYS A 101 -3.78 -9.22 -5.14
C LYS A 101 -5.22 -9.25 -4.63
N SER A 102 -6.14 -9.62 -5.50
CA SER A 102 -7.50 -9.94 -5.08
C SER A 102 -7.48 -11.18 -4.18
N ASP A 103 -8.18 -11.10 -3.06
CA ASP A 103 -8.43 -12.21 -2.14
C ASP A 103 -9.69 -13.01 -2.51
N GLY A 104 -10.31 -12.70 -3.66
CA GLY A 104 -11.53 -13.33 -4.14
C GLY A 104 -12.83 -12.71 -3.59
N SER A 105 -12.76 -11.73 -2.68
CA SER A 105 -13.96 -11.10 -2.09
C SER A 105 -14.60 -10.01 -2.96
N ASN A 106 -13.88 -9.50 -3.97
CA ASN A 106 -14.25 -8.29 -4.74
C ASN A 106 -14.50 -8.52 -6.24
N PHE A 107 -14.72 -9.76 -6.67
CA PHE A 107 -15.13 -10.04 -8.06
C PHE A 107 -16.62 -10.44 -8.08
N SER A 108 -17.47 -9.61 -8.69
CA SER A 108 -18.54 -10.17 -9.50
C SER A 108 -17.90 -10.55 -10.84
N ASP A 109 -18.06 -11.80 -11.28
CA ASP A 109 -17.51 -12.31 -12.54
C ASP A 109 -18.09 -11.62 -13.80
N GLU A 110 -18.89 -10.57 -13.64
CA GLU A 110 -19.63 -9.88 -14.72
C GLU A 110 -18.85 -8.77 -15.44
N LEU A 111 -17.58 -8.52 -15.11
CA LEU A 111 -16.80 -7.40 -15.69
C LEU A 111 -15.49 -7.81 -16.37
N LEU A 112 -15.43 -9.02 -16.93
CA LEU A 112 -14.45 -9.35 -17.95
C LEU A 112 -15.17 -9.40 -19.31
N PRO A 113 -14.82 -8.56 -20.30
CA PRO A 113 -15.30 -8.72 -21.67
C PRO A 113 -14.80 -10.01 -22.30
#